data_AF-X1U5Z9-F1
#
_entry.id   AF-X1U5Z9-F1
#
_cell.length_a   1.000
_cell.length_b   1.000
_cell.length_c   1.000
_cell.angle_alpha   90.00
_cell.angle_beta   90.00
_cell.angle_gamma   90.00
#
_symmetry.space_group_name_H-M   'P 1'
#
loop_
_entity.id
_entity.type
_entity.pdbx_description
1 polymer ?
#
loop_
_entity_poly.entity_id
_entity_poly.type
_entity_poly.pdbx_seq_one_letter_code
_entity_poly.pdbx_strand_id
1 'polypeptide(L)'
;MIYSYQWLKEYVDFDLSPERLMSLFTSAGFPIEDFSSAGDDLVFECEIPANRGDLLSILGLAREVAAILGKKPPGFPQIFTGKSRPFGIKVTSLAPSLCP
;
A
#
# COMPACT_ATOMS: atom_id res chain seq x y z
N MET A 1 -9.23 -4.49 0.76
CA MET A 1 -8.52 -3.36 0.11
C MET A 1 -8.20 -3.74 -1.32
N ILE A 2 -8.53 -2.88 -2.29
CA ILE A 2 -8.45 -3.22 -3.71
C ILE A 2 -7.18 -2.65 -4.33
N TYR A 3 -6.47 -3.47 -5.12
CA TYR A 3 -5.23 -3.08 -5.81
C TYR A 3 -5.27 -3.45 -7.28
N SER A 4 -4.59 -2.65 -8.09
CA SER A 4 -4.37 -2.85 -9.52
C SER A 4 -3.10 -3.67 -9.76
N TYR A 5 -3.21 -4.72 -10.57
CA TYR A 5 -2.06 -5.53 -10.99
C TYR A 5 -1.13 -4.74 -11.92
N GLN A 6 -1.67 -3.97 -12.86
CA GLN A 6 -0.86 -3.12 -13.75
C GLN A 6 -0.09 -2.04 -12.98
N TRP A 7 -0.71 -1.35 -12.02
CA TRP A 7 -0.01 -0.35 -11.19
C TRP A 7 1.16 -0.95 -10.41
N LEU A 8 1.04 -2.18 -9.91
CA LEU A 8 2.16 -2.83 -9.24
C LEU A 8 3.39 -2.96 -10.15
N LYS A 9 3.18 -3.21 -11.45
CA LYS A 9 4.27 -3.28 -12.43
C LYS A 9 4.93 -1.93 -12.71
N GLU A 10 4.25 -0.81 -12.43
CA GLU A 10 4.86 0.52 -12.52
C GLU A 10 5.87 0.77 -11.38
N TYR A 11 5.71 0.10 -10.24
CA TYR A 11 6.57 0.26 -9.06
C TYR A 11 7.65 -0.82 -8.93
N VAL A 12 7.38 -2.04 -9.40
CA VAL A 12 8.28 -3.20 -9.25
C VAL A 12 8.37 -3.96 -10.57
N ASP A 13 9.62 -4.21 -10.99
CA ASP A 13 9.89 -5.04 -12.16
C ASP A 13 9.81 -6.54 -11.80
N PHE A 14 8.65 -7.15 -12.09
CA PHE A 14 8.39 -8.56 -11.90
C PHE A 14 7.63 -9.17 -13.10
N ASP A 15 7.89 -10.45 -13.33
CA ASP A 15 7.25 -11.26 -14.38
C ASP A 15 6.55 -12.46 -13.73
N LEU A 16 5.40 -12.19 -13.11
CA LEU A 16 4.53 -13.20 -12.53
C LEU A 16 3.13 -13.01 -13.07
N SER A 17 2.43 -14.11 -13.36
CA SER A 17 1.00 -14.04 -13.66
C SER A 17 0.21 -13.51 -12.44
N PRO A 18 -0.95 -12.88 -12.65
CA PRO A 18 -1.80 -12.43 -11.55
C PRO A 18 -2.11 -13.52 -10.53
N GLU A 19 -2.40 -14.75 -10.99
CA GLU A 19 -2.73 -15.89 -10.13
C GLU A 19 -1.57 -16.27 -9.24
N ARG A 20 -0.34 -16.22 -9.77
CA ARG A 20 0.86 -16.48 -8.96
C ARG A 20 1.13 -15.39 -7.95
N LEU A 21 0.94 -14.13 -8.32
CA LEU A 21 1.06 -13.02 -7.39
C LEU A 21 0.07 -13.16 -6.23
N MET A 22 -1.22 -13.38 -6.53
CA MET A 22 -2.27 -13.58 -5.52
C MET A 22 -1.98 -14.77 -4.60
N SER A 23 -1.52 -15.90 -5.17
CA SER A 23 -1.13 -17.08 -4.38
C SER A 23 0.02 -16.80 -3.42
N LEU A 24 1.00 -15.97 -3.82
CA LEU A 24 2.10 -15.55 -2.95
C LEU A 24 1.62 -14.63 -1.82
N PHE A 25 0.70 -13.70 -2.10
CA PHE A 25 0.10 -12.85 -1.07
C PHE A 25 -0.64 -13.65 0.00
N THR A 26 -1.50 -14.59 -0.42
CA THR A 26 -2.19 -15.48 0.52
C THR A 26 -1.19 -16.28 1.36
N SER A 27 -0.10 -16.76 0.74
CA SER A 27 0.97 -17.49 1.46
C SER A 27 1.75 -16.59 2.43
N ALA A 28 1.85 -15.29 2.14
CA ALA A 28 2.47 -14.29 3.00
C ALA A 28 1.56 -13.76 4.12
N GLY A 29 0.33 -14.29 4.24
CA GLY A 29 -0.62 -13.92 5.29
C GLY A 29 -1.55 -12.76 4.90
N PHE A 30 -1.68 -12.47 3.60
CA PHE A 30 -2.60 -11.47 3.07
C PHE A 30 -3.57 -12.16 2.11
N PRO A 31 -4.66 -12.75 2.61
CA PRO A 31 -5.58 -13.50 1.78
C PRO A 31 -6.27 -12.58 0.76
N ILE A 32 -6.49 -13.12 -0.44
CA ILE A 32 -7.24 -12.46 -1.49
C ILE A 32 -8.69 -12.91 -1.38
N GLU A 33 -9.60 -11.95 -1.16
CA GLU A 33 -11.03 -12.17 -1.00
C GLU A 33 -11.73 -12.32 -2.35
N ASP A 34 -11.40 -11.45 -3.30
CA ASP A 34 -11.99 -11.44 -4.63
C ASP A 34 -11.02 -10.85 -5.67
N PHE A 35 -11.29 -11.10 -6.95
CA PHE A 35 -10.58 -10.48 -8.06
C PHE A 35 -11.51 -10.32 -9.28
N SER A 36 -11.34 -9.24 -10.02
CA SER A 36 -12.15 -8.94 -11.19
C SER A 36 -11.36 -8.18 -12.25
N SER A 37 -11.90 -8.14 -13.46
CA SER A 37 -11.34 -7.31 -14.54
C SER A 37 -11.91 -5.90 -14.47
N ALA A 38 -11.04 -4.90 -14.55
CA ALA A 38 -11.39 -3.50 -14.64
C ALA A 38 -10.81 -2.91 -15.94
N GLY A 39 -11.60 -2.99 -17.03
CA GLY A 39 -11.08 -2.72 -18.38
C GLY A 39 -10.04 -3.76 -18.78
N ASP A 40 -8.84 -3.29 -19.15
CA ASP A 40 -7.71 -4.16 -19.52
C ASP A 40 -6.83 -4.56 -18.33
N ASP A 41 -7.18 -4.14 -17.11
CA ASP A 41 -6.46 -4.44 -15.88
C ASP A 41 -7.16 -5.52 -15.05
N LEU A 42 -6.38 -6.22 -14.21
CA LEU A 42 -6.89 -7.11 -13.19
C LEU A 42 -6.74 -6.42 -11.83
N VAL A 43 -7.86 -6.31 -11.12
CA VAL A 43 -7.90 -5.79 -9.75
C VAL A 43 -8.20 -6.92 -8.79
N PHE A 44 -7.56 -6.90 -7.62
CA PHE A 44 -7.78 -7.90 -6.59
C PHE A 44 -7.99 -7.23 -5.23
N GLU A 45 -8.89 -7.81 -4.45
CA GLU A 45 -9.15 -7.40 -3.09
C GLU A 45 -8.35 -8.27 -2.12
N CYS A 46 -7.47 -7.61 -1.37
CA CYS A 46 -6.70 -8.22 -0.31
C CYS A 46 -7.27 -7.83 1.05
N GLU A 47 -7.43 -8.80 1.96
CA GLU A 47 -7.65 -8.53 3.37
C GLU A 47 -6.34 -8.03 4.00
N ILE A 48 -6.38 -6.85 4.63
CA ILE A 48 -5.23 -6.26 5.31
C ILE A 48 -5.53 -6.20 6.81
N PRO A 49 -4.69 -6.80 7.67
CA PRO A 49 -4.94 -6.77 9.10
C PRO A 49 -4.73 -5.35 9.66
N ALA A 50 -5.48 -5.00 10.71
CA ALA A 50 -5.53 -3.64 11.26
C ALA A 50 -4.17 -3.09 11.74
N ASN A 51 -3.22 -3.98 12.04
CA ASN A 51 -1.86 -3.63 12.46
C ASN A 51 -0.87 -3.42 11.28
N ARG A 52 -1.31 -3.57 10.02
CA ARG A 52 -0.51 -3.39 8.80
C ARG A 52 -1.00 -2.22 7.95
N GLY A 53 -1.16 -1.06 8.59
CA GLY A 53 -1.59 0.17 7.91
C GLY A 53 -0.66 0.63 6.78
N ASP A 54 0.60 0.18 6.79
CA ASP A 54 1.58 0.41 5.73
C ASP A 54 1.13 -0.18 4.38
N LEU A 55 0.32 -1.24 4.39
CA LEU A 55 -0.18 -1.88 3.17
C LEU A 55 -1.42 -1.20 2.59
N LEU A 56 -2.09 -0.27 3.29
CA LEU A 56 -3.31 0.41 2.82
C LEU A 56 -3.09 1.38 1.64
N SER A 57 -1.93 1.32 0.99
CA SER A 57 -1.58 2.09 -0.19
C SER A 57 -0.90 1.19 -1.23
N ILE A 58 -1.07 1.51 -2.52
CA ILE A 58 -0.40 0.78 -3.60
C ILE A 58 1.12 0.77 -3.43
N LEU A 59 1.70 1.86 -2.91
CA LEU A 59 3.14 1.96 -2.66
C LEU A 59 3.61 1.00 -1.56
N GLY A 60 2.80 0.84 -0.51
CA GLY A 60 3.05 -0.13 0.55
C GLY A 60 3.01 -1.56 0.02
N LEU A 61 1.97 -1.87 -0.74
CA LEU A 61 1.84 -3.19 -1.36
C LEU A 61 2.99 -3.48 -2.34
N ALA A 62 3.39 -2.51 -3.15
CA ALA A 62 4.55 -2.64 -4.04
C ALA A 62 5.85 -2.96 -3.27
N ARG A 63 6.06 -2.38 -2.08
CA ARG A 63 7.21 -2.74 -1.24
C ARG A 63 7.13 -4.17 -0.72
N GLU A 64 5.93 -4.64 -0.38
CA GLU A 64 5.70 -6.04 0.02
C GLU A 64 5.98 -7.00 -1.15
N VAL A 65 5.49 -6.70 -2.36
CA VAL A 65 5.82 -7.47 -3.58
C VAL A 65 7.33 -7.53 -3.78
N ALA A 66 8.02 -6.39 -3.70
CA ALA A 66 9.46 -6.34 -3.89
C ALA A 66 10.19 -7.18 -2.83
N ALA A 67 9.75 -7.14 -1.57
CA ALA A 67 10.32 -7.94 -0.50
C ALA A 67 10.13 -9.44 -0.72
N ILE A 68 8.90 -9.89 -1.05
CA ILE A 68 8.58 -11.29 -1.34
C ILE A 68 9.42 -11.83 -2.50
N LEU A 69 9.62 -11.03 -3.55
CA LEU A 69 10.31 -11.44 -4.77
C LEU A 69 11.83 -11.19 -4.73
N GLY A 70 12.37 -10.63 -3.65
CA GLY A 70 13.78 -10.25 -3.55
C GLY A 70 14.19 -9.19 -4.59
N LYS A 71 13.26 -8.32 -4.99
CA LYS A 71 13.46 -7.24 -5.95
C LYS A 71 13.81 -5.93 -5.26
N LYS A 72 14.32 -4.97 -6.04
CA LYS A 72 14.54 -3.61 -5.54
C LYS A 72 13.18 -2.96 -5.24
N PRO A 73 12.93 -2.47 -4.01
CA PRO A 73 11.67 -1.81 -3.69
C PRO A 73 11.58 -0.43 -4.36
N PRO A 74 10.35 0.10 -4.53
CA PRO A 74 10.18 1.48 -4.93
C PRO A 74 10.86 2.42 -3.93
N GLY A 75 11.32 3.57 -4.43
CA GLY A 75 12.10 4.52 -3.64
C GLY A 75 11.42 4.93 -2.33
N PHE A 76 12.24 5.16 -1.31
CA PHE A 76 11.78 5.81 -0.09
C PHE A 76 11.86 7.33 -0.28
N PRO A 77 10.88 8.10 0.23
CA PRO A 77 10.98 9.54 0.23
C PRO A 77 12.21 9.98 1.01
N GLN A 78 12.89 11.02 0.55
CA GLN A 78 13.95 11.64 1.34
C GLN A 78 13.35 12.27 2.58
N ILE A 79 13.83 11.85 3.75
CA ILE A 79 13.45 12.44 5.01
C ILE A 79 14.30 13.70 5.21
N PHE A 80 13.69 14.87 5.03
CA PHE A 80 14.35 16.14 5.27
C PHE A 80 14.35 16.45 6.77
N THR A 81 15.47 16.20 7.44
CA THR A 81 15.70 16.67 8.81
C THR A 81 16.22 18.11 8.77
N GLY A 82 15.34 19.07 8.48
CA GLY A 82 15.64 20.50 8.56
C GLY A 82 15.49 21.04 9.98
N LYS A 83 16.09 22.20 10.29
CA LYS A 83 15.68 22.99 11.45
C LYS A 83 14.18 23.27 11.33
N SER A 84 13.41 22.95 12.38
CA SER A 84 12.01 23.34 12.49
C SER A 84 11.88 24.83 12.14
N ARG A 85 11.13 25.12 11.08
CA ARG A 85 10.66 26.49 10.84
C ARG A 85 9.38 26.62 11.65
N PRO A 86 9.25 27.67 12.49
CA PRO A 86 8.00 27.89 13.21
C PRO A 86 6.86 28.00 12.20
N PHE A 87 5.98 27.01 12.22
CA PHE A 87 4.76 26.96 11.44
C PHE A 87 3.60 27.00 12.43
N GLY A 88 2.86 28.10 12.43
CA GLY A 88 1.73 28.29 13.34
C GLY A 88 0.43 27.93 12.65
N ILE A 89 -0.18 26.81 13.05
CA ILE A 89 -1.60 26.57 12.78
C ILE A 89 -2.36 27.00 14.04
N LYS A 90 -3.35 27.89 13.90
CA LYS A 90 -4.30 28.16 14.98
C LYS A 90 -5.33 27.03 15.02
N VAL A 91 -5.22 26.14 16.00
CA VAL A 91 -6.20 25.09 16.25
C VAL A 91 -7.21 25.60 17.27
N THR A 92 -8.51 25.45 17.00
CA THR A 92 -9.59 25.77 17.94
C THR A 92 -10.54 24.57 18.00
N SER A 93 -10.75 24.01 19.19
CA SER A 93 -11.77 22.96 19.37
C SER A 93 -13.15 23.61 19.45
N LEU A 94 -13.95 23.43 18.40
CA LEU A 94 -15.31 23.98 18.34
C LEU A 94 -16.33 23.10 19.08
N ALA A 95 -15.98 21.86 19.40
CA ALA A 95 -16.83 20.93 20.15
C ALA A 95 -15.99 20.02 21.08
N PRO A 96 -15.46 20.56 22.19
CA PRO A 96 -14.57 19.81 23.10
C PRO A 96 -15.22 18.58 23.73
N SER A 97 -16.55 18.56 23.84
CA SER A 97 -17.31 17.45 24.40
C SER A 97 -17.45 16.24 23.47
N LEU A 98 -17.13 16.37 22.17
CA LEU A 98 -17.33 15.32 21.15
C LEU A 98 -16.01 14.66 20.69
N CYS A 99 -14.87 15.26 20.99
CA CYS A 99 -13.53 14.75 20.63
C CYS A 99 -12.58 14.95 21.83
N PRO A 100 -12.67 14.06 22.85
CA PRO A 100 -11.80 14.10 24.03
C PRO A 100 -10.35 13.75 23.73
#